data_AF-A0A820LUQ9-F1
#
_entry.id   AF-A0A820LUQ9-F1
#
_cell.length_a   1.000
_cell.length_b   1.000
_cell.length_c   1.000
_cell.angle_alpha   90.00
_cell.angle_beta   90.00
_cell.angle_gamma   90.00
#
_symmetry.space_group_name_H-M   'P 1'
#
loop_
_entity.id
_entity.type
_entity.pdbx_description
1 polymer ?
#
loop_
_entity_poly.entity_id
_entity_poly.type
_entity_poly.pdbx_seq_one_letter_code
_entity_poly.pdbx_strand_id
1 'polypeptide(L)'
;FSSIIQAIETGRLLSDNLKKVAIYLLPGGSWSQIWPVFFNLWFGMPLALSAFLATVFCMINDVFMSLAMVTEKPERDIMSRPPSIRSKDHLLNFKLLFHAYMLVGNFECFTGFFCFCYYWIDNGVPFYSFMFTFENFGNNPKTPYTPEELIIMTYVSQSVYYCS
;
A
#
# COMPACT_ATOMS: atom_id res chain seq x y z
N PHE A 1 6.82 -42.70 -11.45
CA PHE A 1 6.76 -42.67 -9.97
C PHE A 1 7.57 -41.51 -9.37
N SER A 2 8.80 -41.24 -9.80
CA SER A 2 9.59 -40.07 -9.34
C SER A 2 8.89 -38.71 -9.58
N SER A 3 8.21 -38.55 -10.72
CA SER A 3 7.47 -37.33 -11.07
C SER A 3 6.32 -36.97 -10.12
N ILE A 4 5.71 -37.97 -9.47
CA ILE A 4 4.59 -37.73 -8.53
C ILE A 4 5.12 -37.09 -7.25
N ILE A 5 6.29 -37.55 -6.77
CA ILE A 5 6.93 -37.02 -5.56
C ILE A 5 7.37 -35.57 -5.82
N GLN A 6 7.98 -35.31 -6.97
CA GLN A 6 8.40 -33.97 -7.38
C GLN A 6 7.22 -33.00 -7.56
N ALA A 7 6.07 -33.48 -8.05
CA ALA A 7 4.86 -32.67 -8.17
C ALA A 7 4.28 -32.30 -6.80
N ILE A 8 4.28 -33.23 -5.84
CA ILE A 8 3.83 -32.97 -4.45
C ILE A 8 4.75 -31.96 -3.76
N GLU A 9 6.06 -32.09 -3.95
CA GLU A 9 7.05 -31.16 -3.41
C GLU A 9 6.85 -29.73 -3.93
N THR A 10 6.78 -29.58 -5.26
CA THR A 10 6.52 -28.29 -5.91
C THR A 10 5.18 -27.68 -5.49
N GLY A 11 4.13 -28.51 -5.33
CA GLY A 11 2.82 -28.04 -4.87
C GLY A 11 2.82 -27.51 -3.43
N ARG A 12 3.60 -28.13 -2.54
CA ARG A 12 3.77 -27.64 -1.15
C ARG A 12 4.53 -26.32 -1.13
N LEU A 13 5.59 -26.23 -1.92
CA LEU A 13 6.39 -25.00 -2.08
C LEU A 13 5.52 -23.84 -2.58
N LEU A 14 4.73 -24.05 -3.63
CA LEU A 14 3.84 -23.04 -4.18
C LEU A 14 2.83 -22.54 -3.12
N SER A 15 2.25 -23.46 -2.34
CA SER A 15 1.27 -23.09 -1.32
C SER A 15 1.85 -22.25 -0.20
N ASP A 16 3.13 -22.41 0.14
CA ASP A 16 3.79 -21.60 1.19
C ASP A 16 4.25 -20.25 0.62
N ASN A 17 4.79 -20.21 -0.61
CA ASN A 17 5.14 -18.95 -1.29
C ASN A 17 3.90 -18.07 -1.53
N LEU A 18 2.76 -18.66 -1.92
CA LEU A 18 1.50 -17.91 -2.09
C LEU A 18 1.00 -17.27 -0.80
N LYS A 19 1.29 -17.84 0.38
CA LYS A 19 0.94 -17.21 1.66
C LYS A 19 1.76 -15.94 1.88
N LYS A 20 3.07 -15.99 1.59
CA LYS A 20 3.96 -14.81 1.69
C LYS A 20 3.46 -13.70 0.77
N VAL A 21 3.15 -14.05 -0.48
CA VAL A 21 2.59 -13.13 -1.48
C VAL A 21 1.29 -12.51 -0.98
N ALA A 22 0.33 -13.32 -0.49
CA ALA A 22 -0.94 -12.80 0.00
C ALA A 22 -0.78 -11.88 1.22
N ILE A 23 0.11 -12.22 2.16
CA ILE A 23 0.44 -11.37 3.32
C ILE A 23 1.06 -10.04 2.89
N TYR A 24 1.80 -10.00 1.78
CA TYR A 24 2.42 -8.79 1.27
C TYR A 24 1.43 -7.90 0.49
N LEU A 25 0.59 -8.47 -0.39
CA LEU A 25 -0.35 -7.69 -1.22
C LEU A 25 -1.52 -7.09 -0.42
N LEU A 26 -2.04 -7.83 0.56
CA LEU A 26 -3.27 -7.44 1.28
C LEU A 26 -3.13 -6.10 2.04
N PRO A 27 -2.04 -5.86 2.81
CA PRO A 27 -1.81 -4.57 3.45
C PRO A 27 -1.55 -3.44 2.44
N GLY A 28 -0.62 -3.63 1.49
CA GLY A 28 -0.21 -2.57 0.56
C GLY A 28 -1.34 -2.09 -0.32
N GLY A 29 -2.10 -3.00 -0.93
CA GLY A 29 -3.17 -2.63 -1.86
C GLY A 29 -4.40 -2.02 -1.17
N SER A 30 -4.91 -2.64 -0.10
CA SER A 30 -6.18 -2.21 0.51
C SER A 30 -6.03 -1.08 1.52
N TRP A 31 -4.97 -1.11 2.33
CA TRP A 31 -4.78 -0.11 3.39
C TRP A 31 -4.34 1.23 2.81
N SER A 32 -3.39 1.23 1.88
CA SER A 32 -2.87 2.45 1.23
C SER A 32 -3.95 3.23 0.46
N GLN A 33 -5.00 2.57 -0.04
CA GLN A 33 -6.12 3.25 -0.72
C GLN A 33 -7.13 3.87 0.24
N ILE A 34 -7.39 3.24 1.39
CA ILE A 34 -8.42 3.69 2.33
C ILE A 34 -7.97 4.96 3.05
N TRP A 35 -6.69 5.09 3.40
CA TRP A 35 -6.21 6.23 4.18
C TRP A 35 -6.29 7.59 3.47
N PRO A 36 -5.85 7.77 2.21
CA PRO A 36 -5.99 9.04 1.49
C PRO A 36 -7.45 9.50 1.40
N VAL A 37 -8.38 8.56 1.19
CA VAL A 37 -9.82 8.83 1.15
C VAL A 37 -10.33 9.20 2.55
N PHE A 38 -9.90 8.47 3.58
CA PHE A 38 -10.25 8.75 4.96
C PHE A 38 -9.76 10.14 5.42
N PHE A 39 -8.52 10.49 5.07
CA PHE A 39 -7.93 11.79 5.37
C PHE A 39 -8.62 12.91 4.59
N ASN A 40 -8.99 12.69 3.33
CA ASN A 40 -9.79 13.64 2.55
C ASN A 40 -11.16 13.89 3.22
N LEU A 41 -11.85 12.82 3.64
CA LEU A 41 -13.18 12.91 4.25
C LEU A 41 -13.17 13.57 5.64
N TRP A 42 -12.15 13.30 6.47
CA TRP A 42 -12.07 13.84 7.83
C TRP A 42 -11.40 15.21 7.92
N PHE A 43 -10.36 15.44 7.12
CA PHE A 43 -9.54 16.65 7.20
C PHE A 43 -9.76 17.61 6.03
N GLY A 44 -10.55 17.28 5.01
CA GLY A 44 -10.84 18.18 3.89
C GLY A 44 -9.62 18.60 3.09
N MET A 45 -8.56 17.81 3.17
CA MET A 45 -7.35 17.97 2.37
C MET A 45 -7.61 17.56 0.93
N PRO A 46 -6.86 18.07 -0.06
CA PRO A 46 -6.98 17.60 -1.42
C PRO A 46 -6.58 16.12 -1.46
N LEU A 47 -7.14 15.34 -2.40
CA LEU A 47 -6.87 13.92 -2.48
C LEU A 47 -5.37 13.67 -2.63
N ALA A 48 -4.75 13.06 -1.62
CA ALA A 48 -3.32 12.76 -1.60
C ALA A 48 -2.93 11.68 -2.63
N LEU A 49 -3.86 10.78 -2.95
CA LEU A 49 -3.69 9.75 -3.98
C LEU A 49 -4.95 9.67 -4.85
N SER A 50 -4.77 9.77 -6.17
CA SER A 50 -5.87 9.57 -7.13
C SER A 50 -6.16 8.08 -7.30
N ALA A 51 -7.43 7.72 -7.47
CA ALA A 51 -7.86 6.34 -7.74
C ALA A 51 -7.17 5.75 -8.99
N PHE A 52 -6.83 6.59 -9.96
CA PHE A 52 -6.09 6.19 -11.14
C PHE A 52 -4.66 5.74 -10.79
N LEU A 53 -3.91 6.56 -10.04
CA LEU A 53 -2.55 6.23 -9.60
C LEU A 53 -2.52 4.95 -8.75
N ALA A 54 -3.50 4.80 -7.86
CA ALA A 54 -3.66 3.59 -7.04
C ALA A 54 -3.87 2.33 -7.89
N THR A 55 -4.73 2.42 -8.92
CA THR A 55 -5.01 1.27 -9.81
C THR A 55 -3.75 0.88 -10.60
N VAL A 56 -3.02 1.86 -11.12
CA VAL A 56 -1.75 1.62 -11.83
C VAL A 56 -0.72 0.96 -10.92
N PHE A 57 -0.59 1.42 -9.67
CA PHE A 57 0.29 0.82 -8.68
C PHE A 57 -0.04 -0.65 -8.44
N CYS A 58 -1.31 -0.97 -8.17
CA CYS A 58 -1.73 -2.34 -7.91
C CYS A 58 -1.59 -3.26 -9.14
N MET A 59 -1.79 -2.76 -10.36
CA MET A 59 -1.63 -3.60 -11.55
C MET A 59 -0.18 -3.89 -11.90
N ILE A 60 0.72 -2.93 -11.66
CA ILE A 60 2.13 -3.05 -12.08
C ILE A 60 2.98 -3.57 -10.92
N ASN A 61 3.00 -2.84 -9.81
CA ASN A 61 3.95 -3.06 -8.73
C ASN A 61 3.61 -4.30 -7.91
N ASP A 62 2.33 -4.47 -7.54
CA ASP A 62 1.90 -5.66 -6.77
C ASP A 62 2.05 -6.95 -7.59
N VAL A 63 1.74 -6.90 -8.89
CA VAL A 63 1.90 -8.06 -9.78
C VAL A 63 3.38 -8.41 -9.94
N PHE A 64 4.25 -7.42 -10.17
CA PHE A 64 5.69 -7.64 -10.30
C PHE A 64 6.30 -8.24 -9.02
N MET A 65 5.96 -7.67 -7.86
CA MET A 65 6.43 -8.17 -6.56
C MET A 65 5.88 -9.57 -6.25
N SER A 66 4.61 -9.84 -6.60
CA SER A 66 4.01 -11.17 -6.43
C SER A 66 4.79 -12.22 -7.23
N LEU A 67 5.18 -11.89 -8.46
CA LEU A 67 5.92 -12.81 -9.32
C LEU A 67 7.32 -13.09 -8.74
N ALA A 68 7.99 -12.06 -8.24
CA ALA A 68 9.30 -12.20 -7.58
C ALA A 68 9.22 -13.12 -6.36
N MET A 69 8.20 -12.94 -5.51
CA MET A 69 8.00 -13.76 -4.30
C MET A 69 7.56 -15.21 -4.61
N VAL A 70 6.80 -15.44 -5.68
CA VAL A 70 6.44 -16.81 -6.09
C VAL A 70 7.68 -17.62 -6.49
N THR A 71 8.70 -16.97 -7.06
CA THR A 71 9.96 -17.63 -7.47
C THR A 71 10.96 -17.90 -6.35
N GLU A 72 10.62 -17.56 -5.10
CA GLU A 72 11.50 -17.75 -3.95
C GLU A 72 11.81 -19.24 -3.70
N LYS A 73 13.08 -19.54 -3.37
CA LYS A 73 13.57 -20.90 -3.10
C LYS A 73 12.90 -21.47 -1.82
N PRO A 74 12.76 -22.81 -1.73
CA PRO A 74 12.13 -23.42 -0.56
C PRO A 74 12.95 -23.15 0.70
N GLU A 75 12.30 -22.56 1.70
CA GLU A 75 12.90 -22.41 3.02
C GLU A 75 12.79 -23.72 3.79
N ARG A 76 13.93 -24.42 3.92
CA ARG A 76 14.12 -25.64 4.71
C ARG A 76 13.38 -26.87 4.15
N ASP A 77 13.75 -28.05 4.63
CA ASP A 77 13.28 -29.36 4.15
C ASP A 77 11.74 -29.52 4.27
N ILE A 78 11.04 -29.08 3.23
CA ILE A 78 9.57 -29.09 3.08
C ILE A 78 8.97 -30.50 3.09
N MET A 79 9.78 -31.53 2.84
CA MET A 79 9.36 -32.93 2.85
C MET A 79 9.37 -33.53 4.27
N SER A 80 10.17 -32.97 5.19
CA SER A 80 10.18 -33.38 6.61
C SER A 80 8.96 -32.89 7.40
N ARG A 81 8.22 -31.89 6.89
CA ARG A 81 7.05 -31.32 7.56
C ARG A 81 5.82 -32.23 7.39
N PRO A 82 5.08 -32.55 8.47
CA PRO A 82 3.82 -33.28 8.37
C PRO A 82 2.79 -32.48 7.55
N PRO A 83 1.89 -33.14 6.80
CA PRO A 83 0.92 -32.45 5.96
C PRO A 83 0.03 -31.50 6.77
N SER A 84 0.01 -30.23 6.37
CA SER A 84 -0.84 -29.17 6.93
C SER A 84 -2.32 -29.60 6.89
N ILE A 85 -2.94 -29.69 8.06
CA ILE A 85 -4.38 -30.00 8.18
C ILE A 85 -5.16 -28.72 7.84
N ARG A 86 -5.86 -28.72 6.70
CA ARG A 86 -6.63 -27.56 6.17
C ARG A 86 -7.60 -26.91 7.16
N SER A 87 -8.04 -27.63 8.19
CA SER A 87 -8.97 -27.15 9.22
C SER A 87 -8.32 -26.40 10.38
N LYS A 88 -7.00 -26.52 10.60
CA LYS A 88 -6.29 -25.87 11.72
C LYS A 88 -5.29 -24.82 11.24
N ASP A 89 -4.66 -25.06 10.09
CA ASP A 89 -3.75 -24.12 9.47
C ASP A 89 -4.53 -23.25 8.47
N HIS A 90 -5.17 -22.18 8.97
CA HIS A 90 -5.68 -21.15 8.07
C HIS A 90 -4.52 -20.59 7.25
N LEU A 91 -4.73 -20.51 5.93
CA LEU A 91 -3.74 -20.00 4.96
C LEU A 91 -3.22 -18.61 5.36
N LEU A 92 -4.07 -17.80 6.01
CA LEU A 92 -3.73 -16.51 6.58
C LEU A 92 -3.94 -16.57 8.09
N ASN A 93 -2.84 -16.53 8.85
CA ASN A 93 -2.90 -16.34 10.29
C ASN A 93 -3.36 -14.91 10.56
N PHE A 94 -4.54 -14.73 11.16
CA PHE A 94 -5.08 -13.40 11.47
C PHE A 94 -4.13 -12.55 12.32
N LYS A 95 -3.34 -13.18 13.20
CA LYS A 95 -2.30 -12.51 14.00
C LYS A 95 -1.16 -11.95 13.12
N LEU A 96 -0.78 -12.68 12.08
CA LEU A 96 0.28 -12.29 11.15
C LEU A 96 -0.24 -11.23 10.17
N LEU A 97 -1.49 -11.39 9.72
CA LEU A 97 -2.22 -10.38 8.95
C LEU A 97 -2.31 -9.07 9.75
N PHE A 98 -2.80 -9.12 10.98
CA PHE A 98 -2.91 -7.95 11.85
C PHE A 98 -1.55 -7.26 12.06
N HIS A 99 -0.48 -8.03 12.26
CA HIS A 99 0.85 -7.45 12.41
C HIS A 99 1.35 -6.78 11.12
N ALA A 100 1.17 -7.43 9.96
CA ALA A 100 1.53 -6.86 8.67
C ALA A 100 0.72 -5.58 8.35
N TYR A 101 -0.59 -5.60 8.60
CA TYR A 101 -1.46 -4.44 8.45
C TYR A 101 -1.08 -3.29 9.38
N MET A 102 -0.88 -3.60 10.67
CA MET A 102 -0.59 -2.57 11.66
C MET A 102 0.80 -1.97 11.50
N LEU A 103 1.80 -2.76 11.07
CA LEU A 103 3.16 -2.26 10.93
C LEU A 103 3.36 -1.68 9.52
N VAL A 104 3.34 -2.51 8.49
CA VAL A 104 3.64 -2.10 7.10
C VAL A 104 2.67 -1.03 6.62
N GLY A 105 1.37 -1.26 6.79
CA GLY A 105 0.34 -0.35 6.32
C GLY A 105 0.37 1.02 7.02
N ASN A 106 0.59 1.07 8.33
CA ASN A 106 0.71 2.37 9.02
C ASN A 106 1.99 3.09 8.63
N PHE A 107 3.13 2.39 8.50
CA PHE A 107 4.40 3.02 8.11
C PHE A 107 4.31 3.67 6.72
N GLU A 108 3.71 2.99 5.74
CA GLU A 108 3.49 3.57 4.40
C GLU A 108 2.58 4.80 4.47
N CYS A 109 1.46 4.71 5.20
CA CYS A 109 0.52 5.83 5.29
C CYS A 109 1.14 7.04 6.00
N PHE A 110 1.88 6.83 7.09
CA PHE A 110 2.60 7.90 7.78
C PHE A 110 3.66 8.54 6.90
N THR A 111 4.43 7.73 6.16
CA THR A 111 5.50 8.21 5.28
C THR A 111 4.93 9.00 4.11
N GLY A 112 3.93 8.47 3.41
CA GLY A 112 3.27 9.16 2.31
C GLY A 112 2.62 10.47 2.76
N PHE A 113 1.90 10.45 3.90
CA PHE A 113 1.30 11.67 4.44
C PHE A 113 2.35 12.70 4.86
N PHE A 114 3.45 12.25 5.48
CA PHE A 114 4.55 13.12 5.85
C PHE A 114 5.21 13.78 4.62
N CYS A 115 5.50 13.01 3.57
CA CYS A 115 6.06 13.53 2.31
C CYS A 115 5.11 14.52 1.63
N PHE A 116 3.81 14.22 1.61
CA PHE A 116 2.79 15.13 1.11
C PHE A 116 2.81 16.46 1.88
N CYS A 117 2.80 16.42 3.20
CA CYS A 117 2.82 17.63 4.02
C CYS A 117 4.13 18.41 3.89
N TYR A 118 5.25 17.70 3.80
CA TYR A 118 6.57 18.30 3.64
C TYR A 118 6.67 19.08 2.33
N TYR A 119 6.18 18.52 1.23
CA TYR A 119 6.17 19.22 -0.07
C TYR A 119 5.37 20.54 0.00
N TRP A 120 4.22 20.55 0.68
CA TRP A 120 3.42 21.76 0.84
C TRP A 120 4.10 22.83 1.71
N ILE A 121 4.80 22.39 2.77
CA ILE A 121 5.58 23.29 3.65
C ILE A 121 6.76 23.90 2.88
N ASP A 122 7.45 23.12 2.04
CA ASP A 122 8.56 23.60 1.21
C ASP A 122 8.11 24.64 0.18
N ASN A 123 6.88 24.50 -0.33
CA ASN A 123 6.23 25.49 -1.19
C ASN A 123 5.62 26.68 -0.41
N GLY A 124 5.93 26.84 0.87
CA GLY A 124 5.54 28.01 1.67
C GLY A 124 4.07 28.01 2.13
N VAL A 125 3.34 26.92 1.95
CA VAL A 125 1.95 26.78 2.43
C VAL A 125 1.96 26.03 3.77
N PRO A 126 1.66 26.68 4.91
CA PRO A 126 1.67 26.01 6.20
C PRO A 126 0.59 24.92 6.25
N PHE A 127 0.88 23.83 6.97
CA PHE A 127 0.00 22.65 7.11
C PHE A 127 -1.47 22.97 7.44
N TYR A 128 -1.69 23.99 8.27
CA TYR A 128 -3.03 24.45 8.66
C TYR A 128 -3.83 25.12 7.52
N SER A 129 -3.17 25.59 6.46
CA SER A 129 -3.83 26.36 5.39
C SER A 129 -4.57 25.49 4.36
N PHE A 130 -4.18 24.21 4.22
CA PHE A 130 -4.84 23.24 3.35
C PHE A 130 -5.60 22.16 4.13
N MET A 131 -5.36 22.02 5.43
CA MET A 131 -6.19 21.23 6.34
C MET A 131 -7.51 21.99 6.62
N PHE A 132 -8.65 21.32 6.42
CA PHE A 132 -10.04 21.81 6.57
C PHE A 132 -10.56 22.80 5.50
N THR A 133 -9.92 22.86 4.34
CA THR A 133 -10.24 23.86 3.31
C THR A 133 -11.27 23.35 2.27
N PHE A 134 -12.04 22.28 2.57
CA PHE A 134 -13.03 21.59 1.69
C PHE A 134 -13.56 22.40 0.48
N GLU A 135 -14.30 23.49 0.74
CA GLU A 135 -14.94 24.33 -0.31
C GLU A 135 -14.15 25.59 -0.67
N ASN A 136 -13.10 25.93 0.10
CA ASN A 136 -12.28 27.13 -0.07
C ASN A 136 -10.94 26.84 -0.77
N PHE A 137 -10.76 25.66 -1.34
CA PHE A 137 -9.55 25.27 -2.07
C PHE A 137 -9.41 26.17 -3.32
N GLY A 138 -8.59 27.21 -3.23
CA GLY A 138 -8.43 28.26 -4.27
C GLY A 138 -9.15 29.58 -4.01
N ASN A 139 -10.03 29.66 -3.00
CA ASN A 139 -10.75 30.89 -2.59
C ASN A 139 -10.34 31.40 -1.20
N ASN A 140 -9.33 30.78 -0.59
CA ASN A 140 -8.88 31.14 0.75
C ASN A 140 -7.98 32.40 0.68
N PRO A 141 -8.33 33.51 1.36
CA PRO A 141 -7.52 34.74 1.34
C PRO A 141 -6.16 34.61 2.05
N LYS A 142 -5.79 33.40 2.51
CA LYS A 142 -4.57 33.10 3.27
C LYS A 142 -3.50 32.36 2.47
N THR A 143 -3.78 31.96 1.23
CA THR A 143 -2.78 31.38 0.32
C THR A 143 -2.40 32.38 -0.77
N PRO A 144 -1.12 32.67 -1.00
CA PRO A 144 -0.67 33.65 -2.01
C PRO A 144 -0.78 33.14 -3.47
N TYR A 145 -1.36 31.96 -3.70
CA TYR A 145 -1.38 31.26 -4.98
C TYR A 145 -2.75 31.32 -5.66
N THR A 146 -2.73 31.36 -6.99
CA THR A 146 -3.94 31.25 -7.82
C THR A 146 -4.52 29.82 -7.77
N PRO A 147 -5.82 29.63 -8.05
CA PRO A 147 -6.44 28.30 -8.04
C PRO A 147 -5.79 27.32 -9.03
N GLU A 148 -5.25 27.81 -10.16
CA GLU A 148 -4.55 26.98 -11.15
C GLU A 148 -3.20 26.47 -10.63
N GLU A 149 -2.42 27.33 -9.94
CA GLU A 149 -1.15 26.94 -9.33
C GLU A 149 -1.37 25.93 -8.19
N LEU A 150 -2.45 26.06 -7.42
CA LEU A 150 -2.80 25.13 -6.34
C LEU A 150 -3.13 23.72 -6.86
N ILE A 151 -3.78 23.63 -8.03
CA ILE A 151 -4.09 22.36 -8.69
C ILE A 151 -2.79 21.69 -9.18
N ILE A 152 -1.89 22.45 -9.79
CA ILE A 152 -0.58 21.93 -10.23
C ILE A 152 0.22 21.44 -9.03
N MET A 153 0.27 22.20 -7.93
CA MET A 153 0.93 21.75 -6.69
C MET A 153 0.32 20.46 -6.15
N THR A 154 -1.01 20.30 -6.24
CA THR A 154 -1.69 19.07 -5.83
C THR A 154 -1.25 17.88 -6.68
N TYR A 155 -1.15 18.02 -8.00
CA TYR A 155 -0.68 16.95 -8.88
C TYR A 155 0.79 16.55 -8.63
N VAL A 156 1.66 17.53 -8.37
CA VAL A 156 3.05 17.24 -7.99
C VAL A 156 3.08 16.52 -6.64
N SER A 157 2.28 16.96 -5.67
CA SER A 157 2.18 16.32 -4.35
C SER A 157 1.69 14.88 -4.42
N GLN A 158 0.71 14.60 -5.29
CA GLN A 158 0.23 13.24 -5.57
C GLN A 158 1.34 12.37 -6.17
N SER A 159 2.19 12.95 -7.02
CA SER A 159 3.34 12.25 -7.61
C SER A 159 4.42 11.96 -6.58
N VAL A 160 4.67 12.90 -5.65
CA VAL A 160 5.59 12.70 -4.52
C VAL A 160 5.07 11.61 -3.59
N TYR A 161 3.77 11.62 -3.27
CA TYR A 161 3.13 10.55 -2.48
C TYR A 161 3.25 9.19 -3.18
N TYR A 162 3.08 9.14 -4.51
CA TYR A 162 3.20 7.91 -5.29
C TYR A 162 4.60 7.29 -5.26
N CYS A 163 5.65 8.11 -5.15
CA CYS A 163 7.03 7.63 -5.07
C CYS A 163 7.51 7.27 -3.66
N SER A 164 6.74 7.65 -2.62
CA SER A 164 7.10 7.48 -1.20
C SER A 164 6.64 6.12 -0.68
#